data_AF-A0A2N7YYQ9-F1
#
_entry.id   AF-A0A2N7YYQ9-F1
#
_cell.length_a   1.000
_cell.length_b   1.000
_cell.length_c   1.000
_cell.angle_alpha   90.00
_cell.angle_beta   90.00
_cell.angle_gamma   90.00
#
_symmetry.space_group_name_H-M   'P 1'
#
loop_
_entity.id
_entity.type
_entity.pdbx_description
1 polymer ?
#
loop_
_entity_poly.entity_id
_entity_poly.type
_entity_poly.pdbx_seq_one_letter_code
_entity_poly.pdbx_strand_id
1 'polypeptide(L)'
;MSSLAMSSFVEQQIVLHQFTAKHSVQARAMLGWSREHLAIQAGVAVEAVQQFENQYDVGDETRLALAFRLEAEGLAFFPGFAPGWGMSARRFDTATTEHAAQGIISRLIGATSSSLDSPTPQPNGV
;
A
#
# COMPACT_ATOMS: atom_id res chain seq x y z
N MET A 1 29.83 -25.08 -18.58
CA MET A 1 28.55 -24.80 -19.27
C MET A 1 27.56 -24.42 -18.18
N SER A 2 27.19 -23.15 -18.12
CA SER A 2 26.56 -22.54 -16.94
C SER A 2 25.04 -22.56 -17.02
N SER A 3 24.43 -23.11 -15.97
CA SER A 3 23.09 -22.88 -15.40
C SER A 3 21.92 -22.57 -16.35
N LEU A 4 21.07 -23.57 -16.57
CA LEU A 4 19.71 -23.42 -17.05
C LEU A 4 18.78 -24.12 -16.04
N ALA A 5 18.75 -23.60 -14.81
CA ALA A 5 17.74 -23.98 -13.83
C ALA A 5 16.67 -22.89 -13.82
N MET A 6 15.57 -23.25 -14.46
CA MET A 6 14.32 -22.53 -14.66
C MET A 6 14.01 -21.47 -13.62
N SER A 7 13.61 -20.30 -14.10
CA SER A 7 12.80 -19.33 -13.37
C SER A 7 11.64 -20.07 -12.70
N SER A 8 11.81 -20.42 -11.44
CA SER A 8 10.72 -20.87 -10.58
C SER A 8 9.86 -19.64 -10.33
N PHE A 9 9.01 -19.28 -11.30
CA PHE A 9 7.77 -18.61 -10.99
C PHE A 9 6.97 -19.64 -10.19
N VAL A 10 7.30 -19.75 -8.90
CA VAL A 10 6.43 -20.37 -7.92
C VAL A 10 5.22 -19.48 -7.97
N GLU A 11 4.22 -19.90 -8.75
CA GLU A 11 2.85 -19.43 -8.59
C GLU A 11 2.63 -19.40 -7.09
N GLN A 12 2.48 -18.18 -6.55
CA GLN A 12 2.16 -17.93 -5.16
C GLN A 12 0.74 -18.45 -4.95
N GLN A 13 0.63 -19.78 -4.92
CA GLN A 13 -0.58 -20.48 -4.58
C GLN A 13 -0.69 -20.35 -3.08
N ILE A 14 -1.55 -19.45 -2.62
CA ILE A 14 -2.27 -19.72 -1.38
C ILE A 14 -2.85 -21.12 -1.55
N VAL A 15 -2.28 -22.09 -0.85
CA VAL A 15 -2.93 -23.38 -0.68
C VAL A 15 -4.20 -23.07 0.09
N LEU A 16 -5.30 -22.93 -0.64
CA LEU A 16 -6.67 -22.66 -0.18
C LEU A 16 -7.04 -23.32 1.15
N HIS A 17 -6.56 -24.56 1.35
CA HIS A 17 -6.77 -25.37 2.54
C HIS A 17 -6.11 -24.82 3.82
N GLN A 18 -5.24 -23.82 3.70
CA GLN A 18 -4.49 -23.23 4.82
C GLN A 18 -5.07 -21.89 5.29
N PHE A 19 -5.93 -21.23 4.50
CA PHE A 19 -6.56 -19.97 4.89
C PHE A 19 -7.81 -20.24 5.75
N THR A 20 -7.83 -19.66 6.95
CA THR A 20 -8.85 -19.94 7.97
C THR A 20 -9.58 -18.67 8.41
N ALA A 21 -10.73 -18.82 9.06
CA ALA A 21 -11.45 -17.71 9.68
C ALA A 21 -10.55 -16.89 10.64
N LYS A 22 -9.72 -17.58 11.43
CA LYS A 22 -8.76 -16.94 12.34
C LYS A 22 -7.73 -16.10 11.58
N HIS A 23 -7.23 -16.59 10.45
CA HIS A 23 -6.32 -15.83 9.59
C HIS A 23 -6.97 -14.53 9.11
N SER A 24 -8.23 -14.56 8.65
CA SER A 24 -8.93 -13.36 8.19
C SER A 24 -9.07 -12.30 9.29
N VAL A 25 -9.49 -12.71 10.49
CA VAL A 25 -9.61 -11.79 11.64
C VAL A 25 -8.27 -11.18 12.02
N GLN A 26 -7.22 -12.00 12.12
CA GLN A 26 -5.88 -11.55 12.51
C GLN A 26 -5.27 -10.63 11.44
N ALA A 27 -5.41 -10.98 10.16
CA ALA A 27 -4.89 -10.19 9.04
C ALA A 27 -5.54 -8.80 8.97
N ARG A 28 -6.86 -8.71 9.11
CA ARG A 28 -7.53 -7.40 9.21
C ARG A 28 -7.02 -6.58 10.38
N ALA A 29 -6.84 -7.20 11.54
CA ALA A 29 -6.32 -6.50 12.70
C ALA A 29 -4.90 -5.96 12.46
N MET A 30 -4.05 -6.73 11.76
CA MET A 30 -2.71 -6.28 11.36
C MET A 30 -2.75 -5.11 10.37
N LEU A 31 -3.73 -5.08 9.46
CA LEU A 31 -3.91 -4.03 8.46
C LEU A 31 -4.71 -2.82 8.98
N GLY A 32 -5.27 -2.90 10.20
CA GLY A 32 -6.20 -1.90 10.71
C GLY A 32 -7.53 -1.83 9.93
N TRP A 33 -7.91 -2.90 9.24
CA TRP A 33 -9.10 -2.93 8.39
C TRP A 33 -10.35 -3.35 9.17
N SER A 34 -11.44 -2.62 8.94
CA SER A 34 -12.78 -3.09 9.33
C SER A 34 -13.21 -4.25 8.44
N ARG A 35 -14.27 -4.95 8.84
CA ARG A 35 -14.83 -6.03 8.03
C ARG A 35 -15.39 -5.51 6.71
N GLU A 36 -16.06 -4.36 6.78
CA GLU A 36 -16.63 -3.67 5.63
C GLU A 36 -15.53 -3.29 4.64
N HIS A 37 -14.39 -2.81 5.15
CA HIS A 37 -13.25 -2.49 4.31
C HIS A 37 -12.71 -3.73 3.59
N LEU A 38 -12.52 -4.85 4.30
CA LEU A 38 -12.11 -6.10 3.66
C LEU A 38 -13.12 -6.57 2.61
N ALA A 39 -14.42 -6.49 2.90
CA ALA A 39 -15.47 -6.87 1.97
C ALA A 39 -15.40 -6.04 0.66
N ILE A 40 -15.24 -4.72 0.79
CA ILE A 40 -15.06 -3.82 -0.36
C ILE A 40 -13.81 -4.19 -1.15
N GLN A 41 -12.67 -4.37 -0.48
CA GLN A 41 -11.40 -4.69 -1.14
C GLN A 41 -11.42 -6.06 -1.84
N ALA A 42 -12.12 -7.04 -1.26
CA ALA A 42 -12.24 -8.38 -1.81
C ALA A 42 -13.42 -8.54 -2.81
N GLY A 43 -14.27 -7.52 -2.97
CA GLY A 43 -15.42 -7.57 -3.87
C GLY A 43 -16.51 -8.56 -3.44
N VAL A 44 -16.68 -8.76 -2.13
CA VAL A 44 -17.67 -9.69 -1.56
C VAL A 44 -18.66 -8.96 -0.65
N ALA A 45 -19.79 -9.60 -0.34
CA ALA A 45 -20.74 -9.08 0.64
C ALA A 45 -20.14 -9.07 2.07
N VAL A 46 -20.46 -8.04 2.86
CA VAL A 46 -19.98 -7.92 4.26
C VAL A 46 -20.46 -9.09 5.10
N GLU A 47 -21.67 -9.55 4.84
CA GLU A 47 -22.30 -10.70 5.49
C GLU A 47 -21.52 -11.98 5.23
N ALA A 48 -20.97 -12.15 4.02
CA ALA A 48 -20.16 -13.32 3.67
C ALA A 48 -18.84 -13.33 4.46
N VAL A 49 -18.22 -12.16 4.66
CA VAL A 49 -17.04 -12.03 5.53
C VAL A 49 -17.39 -12.35 6.98
N GLN A 50 -18.52 -11.83 7.47
CA GLN A 50 -18.98 -12.09 8.84
C GLN A 50 -19.28 -13.58 9.06
N GLN A 51 -19.93 -14.24 8.10
CA GLN A 51 -20.21 -15.67 8.14
C GLN A 51 -18.92 -16.48 8.16
N PHE A 52 -17.99 -16.17 7.26
CA PHE A 52 -16.68 -16.83 7.21
C PHE A 52 -15.92 -16.69 8.53
N GLU A 53 -15.81 -15.48 9.09
CA GLU A 53 -15.11 -15.22 10.35
C GLU A 53 -15.77 -15.92 11.55
N ASN A 54 -17.09 -16.10 11.50
CA ASN A 54 -17.85 -16.86 12.50
C ASN A 54 -17.79 -18.38 12.26
N GLN A 55 -16.97 -18.85 11.31
CA GLN A 55 -16.79 -20.27 10.99
C GLN A 55 -18.04 -20.94 10.39
N TYR A 56 -18.97 -20.16 9.83
CA TYR A 56 -20.01 -20.71 8.97
C TYR A 56 -19.40 -21.13 7.63
N ASP A 57 -20.06 -22.09 6.98
CA ASP A 57 -19.68 -22.49 5.64
C ASP A 57 -20.01 -21.37 4.65
N VAL A 58 -19.01 -20.99 3.87
CA VAL A 58 -19.11 -20.01 2.79
C VAL A 58 -18.48 -20.64 1.56
N GLY A 59 -18.96 -20.27 0.37
CA GLY A 59 -18.40 -20.79 -0.87
C GLY A 59 -16.89 -20.55 -0.98
N ASP A 60 -16.18 -21.51 -1.58
CA ASP A 60 -14.74 -21.44 -1.78
C ASP A 60 -14.30 -20.17 -2.51
N GLU A 61 -15.14 -19.65 -3.39
CA GLU A 61 -14.93 -18.36 -4.08
C GLU A 61 -14.78 -17.19 -3.10
N THR A 62 -15.64 -17.10 -2.08
CA THR A 62 -15.52 -16.08 -1.04
C THR A 62 -14.22 -16.26 -0.27
N ARG A 63 -13.90 -17.49 0.12
CA ARG A 63 -12.67 -17.80 0.86
C ARG A 63 -11.43 -17.40 0.06
N LEU A 64 -11.41 -17.71 -1.24
CA LEU A 64 -10.35 -17.34 -2.17
C LEU A 64 -10.18 -15.83 -2.29
N ALA A 65 -11.29 -15.12 -2.54
CA ALA A 65 -11.26 -13.67 -2.69
C ALA A 65 -10.66 -12.99 -1.45
N LEU A 66 -11.06 -13.44 -0.26
CA LEU A 66 -10.50 -12.94 1.00
C LEU A 66 -9.01 -13.24 1.13
N ALA A 67 -8.60 -14.48 0.84
CA ALA A 67 -7.21 -14.90 0.99
C ALA A 67 -6.28 -14.12 0.04
N PHE A 68 -6.62 -14.05 -1.24
CA PHE A 68 -5.82 -13.34 -2.23
C PHE A 68 -5.76 -11.84 -1.97
N ARG A 69 -6.87 -11.22 -1.54
CA ARG A 69 -6.87 -9.79 -1.24
C ARG A 69 -5.92 -9.45 -0.08
N LEU A 70 -5.86 -10.30 0.93
CA LEU A 70 -4.96 -10.10 2.06
C LEU A 70 -3.50 -10.44 1.69
N GLU A 71 -3.27 -11.45 0.85
CA GLU A 71 -1.93 -11.75 0.32
C GLU A 71 -1.40 -10.60 -0.56
N ALA A 72 -2.26 -9.92 -1.30
CA ALA A 72 -1.89 -8.74 -2.08
C ALA A 72 -1.38 -7.58 -1.22
N GLU A 73 -1.72 -7.54 0.08
CA GLU A 73 -1.13 -6.62 1.06
C GLU A 73 0.25 -7.08 1.57
N GLY A 74 0.76 -8.21 1.06
CA GLY A 74 2.04 -8.80 1.45
C GLY A 74 1.94 -9.75 2.65
N LEU A 75 0.73 -10.18 3.04
CA LEU A 75 0.55 -11.17 4.10
C LEU A 75 0.75 -12.60 3.58
N ALA A 76 1.30 -13.46 4.43
CA ALA A 76 1.48 -14.89 4.17
C ALA A 76 0.77 -15.71 5.25
N PHE A 77 0.18 -16.83 4.84
CA PHE A 77 -0.64 -17.68 5.70
C PHE A 77 -0.07 -19.10 5.78
N PHE A 78 0.24 -19.56 7.00
CA PHE A 78 0.75 -20.90 7.28
C PHE A 78 -0.14 -21.58 8.32
N PRO A 79 -0.53 -22.86 8.16
CA PRO A 79 -1.38 -23.55 9.12
C PRO A 79 -0.75 -23.59 10.51
N GLY A 80 -1.56 -23.30 11.51
CA GLY A 80 -1.14 -23.32 12.91
C GLY A 80 -0.37 -22.08 13.37
N PHE A 81 -0.09 -21.13 12.48
CA PHE A 81 0.56 -19.86 12.80
C PHE A 81 -0.36 -18.68 12.56
N ALA A 82 -0.15 -17.57 13.27
CA ALA A 82 -0.81 -16.32 12.91
C ALA A 82 -0.28 -15.82 11.55
N PRO A 83 -1.04 -14.97 10.81
CA PRO A 83 -0.54 -14.35 9.59
C PRO A 83 0.78 -13.62 9.83
N GLY A 84 1.70 -13.75 8.87
CA GLY A 84 3.00 -13.08 8.90
C GLY A 84 3.17 -12.16 7.71
N TRP A 85 4.06 -11.18 7.81
CA TRP A 85 4.50 -10.41 6.64
C TRP A 85 5.42 -11.28 5.78
N GLY A 86 5.09 -11.46 4.51
CA GLY A 86 5.91 -12.20 3.57
C GLY A 86 7.29 -11.55 3.39
N MET A 87 8.29 -12.35 3.03
CA MET A 87 9.70 -11.94 2.88
C MET A 87 9.94 -10.86 1.79
N SER A 88 8.92 -10.54 1.00
CA SER A 88 8.98 -9.55 -0.08
C SER A 88 7.88 -8.48 0.02
N ALA A 89 7.41 -8.15 1.23
CA ALA A 89 6.70 -6.90 1.48
C ALA A 89 7.65 -5.69 1.31
N ARG A 90 8.34 -5.60 0.16
CA ARG A 90 8.84 -4.33 -0.35
C ARG A 90 7.58 -3.53 -0.56
N ARG A 91 7.37 -2.55 0.33
CA ARG A 91 6.37 -1.51 0.25
C ARG A 91 6.05 -1.24 -1.22
N PHE A 92 4.90 -1.72 -1.69
CA PHE A 92 4.21 -0.95 -2.70
C PHE A 92 3.85 0.32 -1.95
N ASP A 93 4.74 1.29 -2.05
CA ASP A 93 4.43 2.68 -1.78
C ASP A 93 3.22 2.94 -2.67
N THR A 94 2.02 2.78 -2.10
CA THR A 94 0.80 3.30 -2.71
C THR A 94 1.08 4.78 -2.74
N ALA A 95 1.62 5.25 -3.87
CA ALA A 95 1.87 6.64 -4.09
C ALA A 95 0.61 7.37 -3.67
N THR A 96 0.72 8.09 -2.55
CA THR A 96 -0.29 9.01 -2.07
C THR A 96 -0.80 9.75 -3.30
N THR A 97 -2.10 9.72 -3.48
CA THR A 97 -2.78 10.48 -4.51
C THR A 97 -2.47 11.97 -4.31
N GLU A 98 -1.37 12.43 -4.89
CA GLU A 98 -1.14 13.81 -5.27
C GLU A 98 -0.93 13.84 -6.78
N HIS A 99 -2.01 13.53 -7.49
CA HIS A 99 -2.19 14.07 -8.84
C HIS A 99 -2.92 15.41 -8.74
N ALA A 100 -2.36 16.34 -7.97
CA ALA A 100 -2.80 17.73 -7.91
C ALA A 100 -1.79 18.60 -8.66
N ALA A 101 -2.06 18.78 -9.94
CA ALA A 101 -1.58 19.85 -10.81
C ALA A 101 -0.08 20.22 -10.69
N GLN A 102 0.70 19.66 -11.61
CA GLN A 102 1.88 20.34 -12.13
C GLN A 102 1.47 21.65 -12.81
N GLY A 103 1.25 22.69 -12.00
CA GLY A 103 1.25 24.08 -12.43
C GLY A 103 2.68 24.51 -12.71
N ILE A 104 3.20 24.13 -13.87
CA ILE A 104 4.37 24.77 -14.45
C ILE A 104 3.91 26.20 -14.80
N ILE A 105 4.39 27.20 -14.04
CA ILE A 105 4.31 28.67 -14.22
C ILE A 105 3.89 29.31 -12.88
N SER A 106 4.88 29.56 -12.02
CA SER A 106 4.95 30.75 -11.14
C SER A 106 6.25 30.68 -10.34
N ARG A 107 7.35 31.14 -10.95
CA ARG A 107 8.64 31.28 -10.26
C ARG A 107 9.45 32.51 -10.67
N LEU A 108 8.78 33.61 -11.00
CA LEU A 108 9.47 34.90 -11.13
C LEU A 108 8.89 35.93 -10.15
N ILE A 109 9.25 35.75 -8.88
CA ILE A 109 9.25 36.85 -7.91
C ILE A 109 10.24 37.89 -8.43
N GLY A 110 9.74 39.12 -8.59
CA GLY A 110 10.54 40.27 -8.94
C GLY A 110 11.60 40.59 -7.90
N ALA A 111 12.77 40.96 -8.39
CA ALA A 111 13.70 41.83 -7.69
C ALA A 111 14.41 42.66 -8.77
N THR A 112 13.73 43.73 -9.20
CA THR A 112 14.38 44.84 -9.90
C THR A 112 15.18 45.63 -8.87
N SER A 113 16.50 45.49 -8.86
CA SER A 113 17.37 46.53 -8.32
C SER A 113 18.43 46.82 -9.37
N SER A 114 18.11 47.80 -10.21
CA SER A 114 19.00 48.44 -11.16
C SER A 114 20.23 48.99 -10.46
N SER A 115 21.39 48.57 -10.94
CA SER A 115 22.67 49.24 -10.77
C SER A 115 22.59 50.64 -11.36
N LEU A 116 22.79 51.68 -10.54
CA LEU A 116 23.15 53.02 -11.00
C LEU A 116 24.23 53.60 -10.07
N ASP A 117 25.41 53.77 -10.68
CA ASP A 117 26.49 54.73 -10.48
C ASP A 117 26.73 55.47 -9.14
N SER A 118 28.01 55.53 -8.79
CA SER A 118 28.66 56.52 -7.88
C SER A 118 28.89 57.86 -8.64
N PRO A 119 29.38 59.01 -8.07
CA PRO A 119 30.01 59.26 -6.75
C PRO A 119 29.59 60.57 -5.99
N THR A 120 30.01 60.69 -4.71
CA THR A 120 30.31 61.87 -3.81
C THR A 120 29.74 63.29 -4.09
N PRO A 121 29.36 64.11 -3.07
CA PRO A 121 30.29 64.57 -2.01
C PRO A 121 29.73 64.81 -0.59
N GLN A 122 30.68 64.98 0.33
CA GLN A 122 30.60 65.36 1.76
C GLN A 122 29.90 66.73 1.97
N PRO A 123 29.31 66.98 3.17
CA PRO A 123 29.95 67.96 4.07
C PRO A 123 29.86 67.61 5.57
N ASN A 124 30.78 68.23 6.33
CA ASN A 124 31.03 68.13 7.77
C ASN A 124 29.86 68.56 8.68
N GLY A 125 29.87 68.02 9.91
CA GLY A 125 29.24 68.65 11.07
C GLY A 125 29.36 67.83 12.36
N VAL A 126 30.52 67.86 13.02
CA VAL A 126 30.81 68.41 14.37
C VAL A 126 32.30 68.30 14.69
#